data_AF-G5ZZV5-F1
#
_entry.id   AF-G5ZZV5-F1
#
_cell.length_a   1.000
_cell.length_b   1.000
_cell.length_c   1.000
_cell.angle_alpha   90.00
_cell.angle_beta   90.00
_cell.angle_gamma   90.00
#
_symmetry.space_group_name_H-M   'P 1'
#
loop_
_entity.id
_entity.type
_entity.pdbx_description
1 polymer ?
#
loop_
_entity_poly.entity_id
_entity_poly.type
_entity_poly.pdbx_seq_one_letter_code
_entity_poly.pdbx_strand_id
1 'polypeptide(L)'
;MLKKENITYLVVHCADTPDEVDLQAADIHSMHLGFGWDGAGYHHIIRKDGEIQPGRPHYWQGAHVYGQNENSLGICLIGRSQFSPAQMNSLSRLLHQLKCQYPAAEIVGHRDIQDTHKTCPNFDVRSWWQNACLLAGQTCYILPSFTGLYASPPVFGQTESVLDTELLSGEAVSVSSKTTEQGFVCVTAQTDGYQGWVRLADLGHWSSSLTPNATICQPFSMITAGPDVKSAHLKSLPFGARLTVTGPTISGFAPVYSFADDGMPLTGYVARHHLFADDDAAYNKDWVSWAEAFIGAPYKWGGRTASGLDCSALIQLSLSACGIHVPRDTGPQRQTLASDGLACDHAFENCSRGDLIYWDGHVAICVDEDAIIHANAYHHSVATEPRNEAIERIRPSAGLPLAYIPAAAITKR
;
A
#
# COMPACT_ATOMS: atom_id res chain seq x y z
N MET A 1 16.22 5.26 28.52
CA MET A 1 15.57 4.94 27.25
C MET A 1 14.41 4.00 27.53
N LEU A 2 13.28 4.20 26.85
CA LEU A 2 12.12 3.34 26.93
C LEU A 2 12.44 1.96 26.34
N LYS A 3 11.95 0.92 27.00
CA LYS A 3 12.01 -0.46 26.49
C LYS A 3 10.67 -0.81 25.89
N LYS A 4 10.67 -1.44 24.72
CA LYS A 4 9.46 -1.75 23.94
C LYS A 4 8.47 -2.59 24.76
N GLU A 5 8.97 -3.57 25.48
CA GLU A 5 8.22 -4.48 26.34
C GLU A 5 7.56 -3.81 27.56
N ASN A 6 8.00 -2.60 27.93
CA ASN A 6 7.46 -1.86 29.07
C ASN A 6 6.38 -0.85 28.67
N ILE A 7 6.09 -0.70 27.38
CA ILE A 7 5.04 0.22 26.91
C ILE A 7 3.68 -0.43 27.12
N THR A 8 2.96 0.06 28.13
CA THR A 8 1.63 -0.40 28.52
C THR A 8 0.53 0.60 28.15
N TYR A 9 0.86 1.82 27.72
CA TYR A 9 -0.14 2.81 27.29
C TYR A 9 0.25 3.57 26.01
N LEU A 10 -0.75 3.82 25.17
CA LEU A 10 -0.74 4.80 24.09
C LEU A 10 -1.70 5.92 24.49
N VAL A 11 -1.15 7.10 24.81
CA VAL A 11 -1.91 8.17 25.44
C VAL A 11 -2.20 9.27 24.44
N VAL A 12 -3.48 9.53 24.19
CA VAL A 12 -3.95 10.60 23.32
C VAL A 12 -4.13 11.89 24.12
N HIS A 13 -3.56 12.97 23.59
CA HIS A 13 -3.59 14.33 24.13
C HIS A 13 -4.16 15.29 23.10
N CYS A 14 -4.60 16.45 23.58
CA CYS A 14 -4.75 17.66 22.78
C CYS A 14 -3.66 18.66 23.18
N ALA A 15 -3.29 19.56 22.27
CA ALA A 15 -2.33 20.63 22.54
C ALA A 15 -2.89 21.71 23.49
N ASP A 16 -4.21 21.71 23.71
CA ASP A 16 -4.95 22.71 24.49
C ASP A 16 -4.84 24.14 23.91
N THR A 17 -4.61 24.22 22.61
CA THR A 17 -4.59 25.46 21.82
C THR A 17 -5.98 25.78 21.25
N PRO A 18 -6.29 27.05 20.91
CA PRO A 18 -7.52 27.36 20.18
C PRO A 18 -7.70 26.49 18.93
N ASP A 19 -8.93 26.08 18.64
CA ASP A 19 -9.23 25.10 17.59
C ASP A 19 -8.97 25.63 16.17
N GLU A 20 -8.84 26.96 16.03
CA GLU A 20 -8.55 27.68 14.78
C GLU A 20 -7.06 27.78 14.47
N VAL A 21 -6.19 27.47 15.45
CA VAL A 21 -4.73 27.55 15.30
C VAL A 21 -4.17 26.20 14.91
N ASP A 22 -3.41 26.17 13.81
CA ASP A 22 -2.71 24.97 13.34
C ASP A 22 -1.21 25.10 13.58
N LEU A 23 -0.76 24.66 14.75
CA LEU A 23 0.65 24.61 15.12
C LEU A 23 1.37 23.41 14.48
N GLN A 24 2.64 23.57 14.18
CA GLN A 24 3.52 22.48 13.76
C GLN A 24 4.26 21.87 14.97
N ALA A 25 4.87 20.70 14.78
CA ALA A 25 5.70 20.04 15.78
C ALA A 25 6.85 20.93 16.27
N ALA A 26 7.41 21.79 15.39
CA ALA A 26 8.44 22.75 15.75
C ALA A 26 7.94 23.85 16.72
N ASP A 27 6.68 24.26 16.60
CA ASP A 27 6.06 25.24 17.51
C ASP A 27 5.84 24.61 18.89
N ILE A 28 5.31 23.38 18.92
CA ILE A 28 5.15 22.61 20.17
C ILE A 28 6.49 22.37 20.84
N HIS A 29 7.52 22.03 20.06
CA HIS A 29 8.89 21.88 20.57
C HIS A 29 9.38 23.17 21.23
N SER A 30 9.26 24.30 20.54
CA SER A 30 9.70 25.61 21.03
C SER A 30 8.94 26.03 22.29
N MET A 31 7.63 25.79 22.32
CA MET A 31 6.77 26.06 23.48
C MET A 31 7.22 25.24 24.71
N HIS A 32 7.49 23.95 24.52
CA HIS A 32 7.88 23.05 25.61
C HIS A 32 9.30 23.30 26.12
N LEU A 33 10.22 23.76 25.28
CA LEU A 33 11.51 24.30 25.73
C LEU A 33 11.31 25.47 26.71
N GLY A 34 10.33 26.34 26.44
CA GLY A 34 9.94 27.43 27.34
C GLY A 34 9.41 26.97 28.71
N PHE A 35 8.93 25.72 28.82
CA PHE A 35 8.52 25.10 30.08
C PHE A 35 9.66 24.38 30.82
N GLY A 36 10.89 24.44 30.28
CA GLY A 36 12.06 23.77 30.82
C GLY A 36 12.12 22.27 30.50
N TRP A 37 11.39 21.80 29.48
CA TRP A 37 11.44 20.41 29.02
C TRP A 37 12.48 20.25 27.91
N ASP A 38 12.98 19.03 27.70
CA ASP A 38 13.88 18.69 26.59
C ASP A 38 13.13 18.56 25.26
N GLY A 39 12.47 19.63 24.82
CA GLY A 39 11.68 19.71 23.60
C GLY A 39 10.26 19.16 23.72
N ALA A 40 9.63 18.88 22.56
CA ALA A 40 8.25 18.40 22.47
C ALA A 40 8.02 17.20 23.41
N GLY A 41 6.92 17.23 24.18
CA GLY A 41 6.66 16.25 25.23
C GLY A 41 6.05 14.95 24.73
N TYR A 42 5.68 14.92 23.44
CA TYR A 42 4.95 13.85 22.78
C TYR A 42 5.84 13.13 21.75
N HIS A 43 5.47 11.92 21.37
CA HIS A 43 6.18 11.14 20.36
C HIS A 43 5.65 11.43 18.95
N HIS A 44 4.38 11.79 18.84
CA HIS A 44 3.72 12.13 17.58
C HIS A 44 2.83 13.36 17.77
N ILE A 45 2.81 14.23 16.77
CA ILE A 45 1.95 15.42 16.72
C ILE A 45 1.10 15.34 15.44
N ILE A 46 -0.21 15.52 15.55
CA ILE A 46 -1.15 15.46 14.41
C ILE A 46 -1.75 16.85 14.19
N ARG A 47 -1.37 17.46 13.07
CA ARG A 47 -1.82 18.79 12.62
C ARG A 47 -3.29 18.79 12.19
N LYS A 48 -3.91 19.96 12.05
CA LYS A 48 -5.33 20.10 11.69
C LYS A 48 -5.69 19.48 10.33
N ASP A 49 -4.73 19.44 9.40
CA ASP A 49 -4.85 18.79 8.08
C ASP A 49 -4.67 17.26 8.11
N GLY A 50 -4.35 16.69 9.29
CA GLY A 50 -4.11 15.25 9.47
C GLY A 50 -2.65 14.84 9.25
N GLU A 51 -1.74 15.75 8.90
CA GLU A 51 -0.31 15.43 8.82
C GLU A 51 0.21 14.96 10.19
N ILE A 52 0.90 13.82 10.20
CA ILE A 52 1.58 13.30 11.39
C ILE A 52 3.04 13.73 11.34
N GLN A 53 3.43 14.55 12.31
CA GLN A 53 4.79 15.05 12.46
C GLN A 53 5.50 14.36 13.63
N PRO A 54 6.79 14.04 13.47
CA PRO A 54 7.56 13.38 14.52
C PRO A 54 7.77 14.30 15.72
N GLY A 55 7.59 13.75 16.92
CA GLY A 55 8.02 14.34 18.18
C GLY A 55 9.29 13.65 18.70
N ARG A 56 9.27 13.21 19.97
CA ARG A 56 10.33 12.37 20.53
C ARG A 56 10.36 10.99 19.87
N PRO A 57 11.54 10.42 19.60
CA PRO A 57 11.64 9.04 19.13
C PRO A 57 11.16 8.06 20.20
N HIS A 58 10.61 6.90 19.82
CA HIS A 58 9.93 5.99 20.77
C HIS A 58 10.84 5.39 21.85
N TYR A 59 12.17 5.42 21.66
CA TYR A 59 13.13 4.98 22.67
C TYR A 59 13.43 6.07 23.72
N TRP A 60 12.96 7.30 23.53
CA TRP A 60 13.18 8.41 24.46
C TRP A 60 11.90 8.66 25.25
N GLN A 61 12.03 8.68 26.58
CA GLN A 61 10.96 9.01 27.52
C GLN A 61 10.23 10.31 27.16
N GLY A 62 8.90 10.27 27.18
CA GLY A 62 8.04 11.43 26.98
C GLY A 62 8.01 12.40 28.17
N ALA A 63 7.30 13.51 28.00
CA ALA A 63 6.99 14.47 29.07
C ALA A 63 5.52 14.89 28.98
N HIS A 64 4.61 13.90 29.05
CA HIS A 64 3.19 14.11 28.74
C HIS A 64 2.23 13.62 29.84
N VAL A 65 2.61 12.63 30.65
CA VAL A 65 1.84 12.20 31.83
C VAL A 65 2.80 11.94 33.00
N TYR A 66 2.66 12.73 34.06
CA TYR A 66 3.44 12.53 35.29
C TYR A 66 3.24 11.11 35.84
N GLY A 67 4.32 10.42 36.21
CA GLY A 67 4.28 9.04 36.72
C GLY A 67 4.06 7.94 35.67
N GLN A 68 3.74 8.27 34.42
CA GLN A 68 3.49 7.30 33.34
C GLN A 68 4.39 7.52 32.11
N ASN A 69 5.34 8.45 32.16
CA ASN A 69 6.21 8.72 31.00
C ASN A 69 7.14 7.54 30.65
N GLU A 70 7.40 6.62 31.59
CA GLU A 70 8.34 5.49 31.42
C GLU A 70 7.69 4.23 30.79
N ASN A 71 6.37 4.18 30.73
CA ASN A 71 5.60 3.04 30.23
C ASN A 71 4.57 3.46 29.16
N SER A 72 4.72 4.64 28.56
CA SER A 72 3.75 5.14 27.60
C SER A 72 4.31 5.98 26.46
N LEU A 73 3.57 6.00 25.35
CA LEU A 73 3.82 6.89 24.23
C LEU A 73 2.69 7.91 24.08
N GLY A 74 3.03 9.21 24.13
CA GLY A 74 2.10 10.31 23.91
C GLY A 74 1.89 10.67 22.43
N ILE A 75 0.63 10.82 22.03
CA ILE A 75 0.19 11.32 20.72
C ILE A 75 -0.60 12.62 20.97
N CYS A 76 -0.26 13.72 20.31
CA CYS A 76 -0.90 15.02 20.50
C CYS A 76 -1.68 15.45 19.26
N LEU A 77 -2.98 15.73 19.42
CA LEU A 77 -3.78 16.43 18.42
C LEU A 77 -3.65 17.95 18.61
N ILE A 78 -3.33 18.68 17.55
CA ILE A 78 -3.35 20.14 17.57
C ILE A 78 -4.80 20.64 17.72
N GLY A 79 -5.02 21.60 18.63
CA GLY A 79 -6.34 22.08 19.03
C GLY A 79 -6.72 21.68 20.46
N ARG A 80 -8.00 21.92 20.80
CA ARG A 80 -8.57 21.67 22.12
C ARG A 80 -9.74 20.71 22.08
N SER A 81 -10.73 20.94 21.21
CA SER A 81 -12.00 20.21 21.28
C SER A 81 -12.66 19.89 19.94
N GLN A 82 -12.31 20.60 18.88
CA GLN A 82 -12.86 20.39 17.53
C GLN A 82 -11.77 19.81 16.61
N PHE A 83 -11.61 18.50 16.65
CA PHE A 83 -10.66 17.79 15.79
C PHE A 83 -11.27 17.52 14.42
N SER A 84 -10.49 17.76 13.37
CA SER A 84 -10.94 17.54 11.99
C SER A 84 -11.08 16.04 11.69
N PRO A 85 -11.90 15.65 10.70
CA PRO A 85 -11.93 14.26 10.23
C PRO A 85 -10.54 13.72 9.86
N ALA A 86 -9.71 14.56 9.22
CA ALA A 86 -8.35 14.19 8.84
C ALA A 86 -7.45 13.89 10.07
N GLN A 87 -7.58 14.68 11.15
CA GLN A 87 -6.90 14.42 12.42
C GLN A 87 -7.33 13.08 13.01
N MET A 88 -8.64 12.85 13.08
CA MET A 88 -9.18 11.65 13.70
C MET A 88 -8.80 10.39 12.90
N ASN A 89 -8.78 10.47 11.57
CA ASN A 89 -8.30 9.40 10.70
C ASN A 89 -6.83 9.06 10.97
N SER A 90 -5.97 10.09 10.98
CA SER A 90 -4.54 9.93 11.25
C SER A 90 -4.29 9.39 12.65
N LEU A 91 -5.08 9.80 13.65
CA LEU A 91 -5.02 9.24 14.99
C LEU A 91 -5.37 7.76 14.99
N SER A 92 -6.48 7.36 14.36
CA SER A 92 -6.90 5.94 14.30
C SER A 92 -5.83 5.08 13.63
N ARG A 93 -5.29 5.55 12.49
CA ARG A 93 -4.20 4.88 11.77
C ARG A 93 -2.96 4.70 12.64
N LEU A 94 -2.48 5.79 13.24
CA LEU A 94 -1.28 5.78 14.08
C LEU A 94 -1.46 4.86 15.29
N LEU A 95 -2.64 4.88 15.92
CA LEU A 95 -2.94 4.00 17.05
C LEU A 95 -2.99 2.53 16.65
N HIS A 96 -3.54 2.18 15.48
CA HIS A 96 -3.49 0.80 14.98
C HIS A 96 -2.04 0.34 14.75
N GLN A 97 -1.23 1.17 14.11
CA GLN A 97 0.18 0.87 13.86
C GLN A 97 0.96 0.70 15.17
N LEU A 98 0.81 1.65 16.10
CA LEU A 98 1.44 1.56 17.41
C LEU A 98 0.92 0.36 18.20
N LYS A 99 -0.36 -0.01 18.09
CA LYS A 99 -0.92 -1.21 18.72
C LYS A 99 -0.31 -2.49 18.14
N CYS A 100 -0.05 -2.55 16.84
CA CYS A 100 0.70 -3.67 16.25
C CYS A 100 2.15 -3.75 16.79
N GLN A 101 2.80 -2.60 16.96
CA GLN A 101 4.16 -2.54 17.50
C GLN A 101 4.21 -2.84 19.01
N TYR A 102 3.21 -2.39 19.77
CA TYR A 102 3.09 -2.48 21.22
C TYR A 102 1.77 -3.18 21.59
N PRO A 103 1.63 -4.50 21.36
CA PRO A 103 0.36 -5.21 21.46
C PRO A 103 -0.25 -5.20 22.86
N ALA A 104 0.57 -5.13 23.91
CA ALA A 104 0.12 -5.04 25.30
C ALA A 104 -0.41 -3.64 25.69
N ALA A 105 -0.15 -2.60 24.89
CA ALA A 105 -0.45 -1.23 25.27
C ALA A 105 -1.94 -0.89 25.18
N GLU A 106 -2.53 -0.35 26.24
CA GLU A 106 -3.90 0.18 26.22
C GLU A 106 -3.96 1.55 25.55
N ILE A 107 -5.02 1.80 24.78
CA ILE A 107 -5.27 3.10 24.14
C ILE A 107 -6.19 3.91 25.05
N VAL A 108 -5.70 5.07 25.50
CA VAL A 108 -6.36 5.89 26.52
C VAL A 108 -6.21 7.38 26.23
N GLY A 109 -7.12 8.21 26.71
CA GLY A 109 -6.89 9.64 26.81
C GLY A 109 -6.07 9.98 28.05
N HIS A 110 -5.43 11.16 28.07
CA HIS A 110 -4.74 11.65 29.28
C HIS A 110 -5.62 11.57 30.52
N ARG A 111 -6.90 11.95 30.41
CA ARG A 111 -7.86 11.89 31.52
C ARG A 111 -8.14 10.48 32.05
N ASP A 112 -7.88 9.43 31.27
CA ASP A 112 -8.28 8.06 31.60
C ASP A 112 -7.16 7.27 32.33
N ILE A 113 -5.94 7.81 32.39
CA ILE A 113 -4.76 7.08 32.88
C ILE A 113 -4.52 7.20 34.39
N GLN A 114 -5.01 8.27 35.01
CA GLN A 114 -4.87 8.52 36.45
C GLN A 114 -6.04 9.37 36.94
N ASP A 115 -6.37 9.30 38.23
CA ASP A 115 -7.40 10.15 38.82
C ASP A 115 -7.00 11.62 38.69
N THR A 116 -7.70 12.35 37.82
CA THR A 116 -7.34 13.72 37.44
C THR A 116 -8.58 14.51 37.01
N HIS A 117 -8.58 15.81 37.31
CA HIS A 117 -9.60 16.74 36.80
C HIS A 117 -9.38 17.15 35.33
N LYS A 118 -8.29 16.69 34.71
CA LYS A 118 -8.00 17.02 33.31
C LYS A 118 -9.06 16.43 32.40
N THR A 119 -9.53 17.23 31.45
CA THR A 119 -10.49 16.79 30.43
C THR A 119 -9.81 16.31 29.14
N CYS A 120 -8.51 16.58 28.97
CA CYS A 120 -7.67 16.21 27.83
C CYS A 120 -7.80 14.71 27.47
N PRO A 121 -8.03 14.34 26.19
CA PRO A 121 -8.04 15.19 24.98
C PRO A 121 -9.39 15.84 24.65
N ASN A 122 -10.30 16.01 25.62
CA ASN A 122 -11.65 16.58 25.48
C ASN A 122 -12.64 15.71 24.68
N PHE A 123 -12.34 14.42 24.50
CA PHE A 123 -13.30 13.40 24.05
C PHE A 123 -12.97 12.06 24.71
N ASP A 124 -13.91 11.11 24.66
CA ASP A 124 -13.71 9.76 25.19
C ASP A 124 -12.95 8.90 24.19
N VAL A 125 -11.65 8.73 24.44
CA VAL A 125 -10.76 7.96 23.58
C VAL A 125 -11.12 6.48 23.58
N ARG A 126 -11.52 5.91 24.72
CA ARG A 126 -11.89 4.49 24.81
C ARG A 126 -13.16 4.21 24.02
N SER A 127 -14.20 5.02 24.25
CA SER A 127 -15.47 4.90 23.51
C SER A 127 -15.29 5.20 22.03
N TRP A 128 -14.50 6.22 21.68
CA TRP A 128 -14.17 6.53 20.29
C TRP A 128 -13.44 5.37 19.60
N TRP A 129 -12.40 4.82 20.23
CA TRP A 129 -11.60 3.73 19.68
C TRP A 129 -12.43 2.47 19.41
N GLN A 130 -13.38 2.15 20.29
CA GLN A 130 -14.27 0.99 20.11
C GLN A 130 -15.25 1.15 18.93
N ASN A 131 -15.61 2.39 18.57
CA ASN A 131 -16.66 2.68 17.59
C ASN A 131 -16.13 3.24 16.26
N ALA A 132 -14.82 3.49 16.15
CA ALA A 132 -14.23 4.23 15.04
C ALA A 132 -13.79 3.33 13.88
N CYS A 133 -14.66 3.09 12.89
CA CYS A 133 -14.20 2.99 11.49
C CYS A 133 -14.25 4.38 10.85
N LEU A 134 -13.39 5.30 11.31
CA LEU A 134 -13.42 6.69 10.83
C LEU A 134 -13.16 6.80 9.33
N LEU A 135 -12.46 5.84 8.74
CA LEU A 135 -12.15 5.81 7.32
C LEU A 135 -13.35 5.41 6.45
N ALA A 136 -14.48 4.97 7.03
CA ALA A 136 -15.62 4.51 6.25
C ALA A 136 -16.08 5.55 5.21
N GLY A 137 -16.14 5.13 3.95
CA GLY A 137 -16.49 5.96 2.80
C GLY A 137 -15.35 6.82 2.25
N GLN A 138 -14.17 6.80 2.87
CA GLN A 138 -13.04 7.62 2.46
C GLN A 138 -12.12 6.88 1.49
N THR A 139 -11.43 7.66 0.64
CA THR A 139 -10.32 7.16 -0.16
C THR A 139 -9.04 7.20 0.68
N CYS A 140 -8.40 6.04 0.81
CA CYS A 140 -7.10 5.88 1.45
C CYS A 140 -6.10 5.26 0.46
N TYR A 141 -4.83 5.22 0.84
CA TYR A 141 -3.74 4.75 0.01
C TYR A 141 -2.87 3.77 0.77
N ILE A 142 -2.32 2.79 0.06
CA ILE A 142 -1.42 1.79 0.65
C ILE A 142 -0.08 2.44 0.98
N LEU A 143 0.31 2.35 2.25
CA LEU A 143 1.57 2.86 2.77
C LEU A 143 2.75 1.92 2.56
N PRO A 144 2.71 0.62 2.93
CA PRO A 144 3.86 -0.26 2.76
C PRO A 144 4.17 -0.47 1.28
N SER A 145 5.34 -1.06 0.99
CA SER A 145 5.74 -1.43 -0.38
C SER A 145 4.65 -2.22 -1.12
N PHE A 146 4.03 -3.16 -0.41
CA PHE A 146 2.79 -3.85 -0.79
C PHE A 146 2.12 -4.42 0.47
N THR A 147 0.86 -4.81 0.39
CA THR A 147 0.15 -5.53 1.45
C THR A 147 -0.82 -6.55 0.89
N GLY A 148 -1.19 -7.55 1.69
CA GLY A 148 -2.19 -8.54 1.30
C GLY A 148 -3.61 -7.97 1.42
N LEU A 149 -4.46 -8.35 0.47
CA LEU A 149 -5.90 -8.17 0.47
C LEU A 149 -6.53 -9.57 0.57
N TYR A 150 -7.26 -9.80 1.66
CA TYR A 150 -7.70 -11.13 2.06
C TYR A 150 -9.22 -11.29 1.90
N ALA A 151 -9.69 -12.48 1.52
CA ALA A 151 -11.12 -12.80 1.47
C ALA A 151 -11.78 -12.63 2.85
N SER A 152 -11.04 -13.01 3.89
CA SER A 152 -11.39 -12.84 5.30
C SER A 152 -10.15 -12.45 6.11
N PRO A 153 -10.30 -11.74 7.24
CA PRO A 153 -9.18 -11.37 8.09
C PRO A 153 -8.37 -12.61 8.53
N PRO A 154 -7.04 -12.64 8.32
CA PRO A 154 -6.19 -13.73 8.76
C PRO A 154 -6.30 -14.01 10.27
N VAL A 155 -6.39 -15.28 10.63
CA VAL A 155 -6.32 -15.74 12.02
C VAL A 155 -4.93 -16.32 12.29
N PHE A 156 -4.24 -15.79 13.30
CA PHE A 156 -2.91 -16.27 13.68
C PHE A 156 -2.93 -17.78 13.97
N GLY A 157 -1.99 -18.52 13.37
CA GLY A 157 -1.83 -19.96 13.58
C GLY A 157 -2.54 -20.85 12.55
N GLN A 158 -3.24 -20.29 11.56
CA GLN A 158 -3.75 -21.06 10.42
C GLN A 158 -2.67 -21.32 9.37
N THR A 159 -2.72 -22.49 8.73
CA THR A 159 -1.76 -22.94 7.71
C THR A 159 -2.18 -22.59 6.28
N GLU A 160 -3.46 -22.32 6.06
CA GLU A 160 -4.01 -21.94 4.75
C GLU A 160 -4.05 -20.42 4.60
N SER A 161 -3.64 -19.94 3.42
CA SER A 161 -3.63 -18.51 3.11
C SER A 161 -5.01 -18.08 2.63
N VAL A 162 -5.60 -17.09 3.30
CA VAL A 162 -6.83 -16.38 2.87
C VAL A 162 -6.53 -15.21 1.92
N LEU A 163 -5.31 -15.18 1.36
CA LEU A 163 -4.86 -14.13 0.44
C LEU A 163 -5.54 -14.30 -0.92
N ASP A 164 -6.32 -13.30 -1.31
CA ASP A 164 -6.88 -13.23 -2.66
C ASP A 164 -5.90 -12.51 -3.59
N THR A 165 -5.42 -11.35 -3.15
CA THR A 165 -4.53 -10.51 -3.96
C THR A 165 -3.61 -9.66 -3.07
N GLU A 166 -2.67 -8.93 -3.66
CA GLU A 166 -1.91 -7.88 -3.00
C GLU A 166 -2.38 -6.49 -3.47
N LEU A 167 -2.05 -5.45 -2.72
CA LEU A 167 -2.19 -4.05 -3.11
C LEU A 167 -0.82 -3.37 -3.00
N LEU A 168 -0.52 -2.47 -3.93
CA LEU A 168 0.80 -1.86 -4.10
C LEU A 168 0.89 -0.50 -3.41
N SER A 169 2.09 -0.08 -2.99
CA SER A 169 2.29 1.24 -2.39
C SER A 169 1.72 2.36 -3.26
N GLY A 170 0.97 3.29 -2.66
CA GLY A 170 0.30 4.38 -3.36
C GLY A 170 -0.96 3.99 -4.14
N GLU A 171 -1.35 2.71 -4.15
CA GLU A 171 -2.63 2.27 -4.71
C GLU A 171 -3.79 2.81 -3.86
N ALA A 172 -4.81 3.34 -4.52
CA ALA A 172 -5.97 3.94 -3.87
C ALA A 172 -7.04 2.89 -3.57
N VAL A 173 -7.64 2.99 -2.39
CA VAL A 173 -8.74 2.12 -1.94
C VAL A 173 -9.87 2.94 -1.35
N SER A 174 -11.09 2.50 -1.59
CA SER A 174 -12.29 2.99 -0.91
C SER A 174 -12.55 2.14 0.33
N VAL A 175 -12.59 2.76 1.51
CA VAL A 175 -12.70 2.04 2.77
C VAL A 175 -14.17 1.86 3.18
N SER A 176 -14.56 0.66 3.59
CA SER A 176 -15.92 0.39 4.08
C SER A 176 -16.06 0.63 5.59
N SER A 177 -17.28 0.54 6.12
CA SER A 177 -17.53 0.61 7.57
C SER A 177 -17.17 -0.68 8.33
N LYS A 178 -16.85 -1.78 7.64
CA LYS A 178 -16.61 -3.08 8.26
C LYS A 178 -15.15 -3.17 8.75
N THR A 179 -14.98 -3.27 10.07
CA THR A 179 -13.69 -3.46 10.74
C THR A 179 -13.73 -4.66 11.67
N THR A 180 -12.56 -5.16 12.07
CA THR A 180 -12.39 -6.20 13.08
C THR A 180 -11.55 -5.71 14.25
N GLU A 181 -11.71 -6.31 15.42
CA GLU A 181 -10.89 -6.02 16.60
C GLU A 181 -9.39 -6.26 16.38
N GLN A 182 -9.03 -7.15 15.44
CA GLN A 182 -7.63 -7.43 15.06
C GLN A 182 -7.03 -6.36 14.12
N GLY A 183 -7.74 -5.26 13.86
CA GLY A 183 -7.24 -4.14 13.07
C GLY A 183 -7.31 -4.33 11.56
N PHE A 184 -8.19 -5.20 11.06
CA PHE A 184 -8.50 -5.29 9.64
C PHE A 184 -9.73 -4.45 9.29
N VAL A 185 -9.73 -3.93 8.07
CA VAL A 185 -10.84 -3.18 7.49
C VAL A 185 -11.12 -3.70 6.09
N CYS A 186 -12.39 -3.79 5.72
CA CYS A 186 -12.78 -4.17 4.38
C CYS A 186 -12.68 -2.95 3.45
N VAL A 187 -12.02 -3.11 2.30
CA VAL A 187 -11.76 -2.07 1.31
C VAL A 187 -12.10 -2.56 -0.10
N THR A 188 -12.29 -1.62 -1.02
CA THR A 188 -12.40 -1.87 -2.46
C THR A 188 -11.27 -1.15 -3.16
N ALA A 189 -10.42 -1.88 -3.87
CA ALA A 189 -9.36 -1.33 -4.71
C ALA A 189 -9.97 -0.47 -5.82
N GLN A 190 -9.49 0.76 -5.98
CA GLN A 190 -10.01 1.66 -7.03
C GLN A 190 -9.45 1.34 -8.42
N THR A 191 -8.40 0.53 -8.49
CA THR A 191 -7.71 0.12 -9.72
C THR A 191 -8.53 -0.87 -10.54
N ASP A 192 -9.18 -1.83 -9.90
CA ASP A 192 -9.90 -2.92 -10.55
C ASP A 192 -11.22 -3.31 -9.88
N GLY A 193 -11.59 -2.65 -8.77
CA GLY A 193 -12.80 -2.93 -8.01
C GLY A 193 -12.69 -4.14 -7.08
N TYR A 194 -11.52 -4.75 -6.90
CA TYR A 194 -11.37 -5.91 -6.03
C TYR A 194 -11.68 -5.57 -4.58
N GLN A 195 -12.46 -6.41 -3.90
CA GLN A 195 -12.86 -6.20 -2.52
C GLN A 195 -12.23 -7.25 -1.60
N GLY A 196 -11.76 -6.82 -0.44
CA GLY A 196 -11.25 -7.73 0.58
C GLY A 196 -10.87 -7.00 1.86
N TRP A 197 -10.11 -7.64 2.72
CA TRP A 197 -9.67 -7.14 4.02
C TRP A 197 -8.19 -6.81 4.00
N VAL A 198 -7.83 -5.65 4.53
CA VAL A 198 -6.44 -5.17 4.67
C VAL A 198 -6.22 -4.68 6.09
N ARG A 199 -4.97 -4.64 6.56
CA ARG A 199 -4.67 -4.02 7.86
C ARG A 199 -4.94 -2.53 7.78
N LEU A 200 -5.68 -2.01 8.74
CA LEU A 200 -5.98 -0.58 8.86
C LEU A 200 -4.70 0.25 9.03
N ALA A 201 -3.66 -0.32 9.66
CA ALA A 201 -2.35 0.30 9.80
C ALA A 201 -1.60 0.50 8.46
N ASP A 202 -1.96 -0.25 7.41
CA ASP A 202 -1.31 -0.13 6.09
C ASP A 202 -1.94 0.98 5.23
N LEU A 203 -3.03 1.60 5.68
CA LEU A 203 -3.76 2.64 4.96
C LEU A 203 -3.37 4.02 5.45
N GLY A 204 -3.25 5.00 4.56
CA GLY A 204 -3.10 6.41 4.93
C GLY A 204 -3.68 7.39 3.90
N HIS A 205 -3.54 8.68 4.18
CA HIS A 205 -3.96 9.75 3.28
C HIS A 205 -2.75 10.52 2.77
N TRP A 206 -2.81 10.88 1.50
CA TRP A 206 -1.94 11.93 0.97
C TRP A 206 -2.45 13.30 1.42
N SER A 207 -1.53 14.25 1.63
CA SER A 207 -1.91 15.65 1.77
C SER A 207 -2.56 16.13 0.47
N SER A 208 -3.53 17.05 0.55
CA SER A 208 -4.24 17.57 -0.62
C SER A 208 -3.35 18.17 -1.71
N SER A 209 -2.13 18.60 -1.37
CA SER A 209 -1.14 19.19 -2.29
C SER A 209 -0.14 18.20 -2.89
N LEU A 210 -0.11 16.96 -2.44
CA LEU A 210 0.85 15.94 -2.90
C LEU A 210 0.06 14.70 -3.28
N THR A 211 -0.62 14.66 -4.41
CA THR A 211 -1.27 13.42 -4.86
C THR A 211 -0.32 12.62 -5.74
N PRO A 212 -0.40 11.27 -5.75
CA PRO A 212 0.44 10.46 -6.64
C PRO A 212 0.29 10.90 -8.11
N ASN A 213 1.42 11.05 -8.80
CA ASN A 213 1.49 11.52 -10.19
C ASN A 213 2.51 10.76 -11.06
N ALA A 214 3.15 9.74 -10.49
CA ALA A 214 4.10 8.88 -11.18
C ALA A 214 4.04 7.45 -10.65
N THR A 215 4.48 6.51 -11.49
CA THR A 215 4.42 5.07 -11.26
C THR A 215 5.79 4.43 -11.48
N ILE A 216 6.18 3.46 -10.65
CA ILE A 216 7.41 2.66 -10.82
C ILE A 216 7.28 1.72 -12.01
N CYS A 217 8.26 1.73 -12.91
CA CYS A 217 8.28 0.89 -14.12
C CYS A 217 9.35 -0.21 -14.14
N GLN A 218 10.14 -0.34 -13.08
CA GLN A 218 11.07 -1.45 -12.90
C GLN A 218 10.45 -2.52 -11.99
N PRO A 219 10.84 -3.80 -12.10
CA PRO A 219 10.38 -4.86 -11.19
C PRO A 219 10.47 -4.44 -9.71
N PHE A 220 11.57 -3.76 -9.36
CA PHE A 220 11.70 -2.96 -8.15
C PHE A 220 12.53 -1.70 -8.42
N SER A 221 12.23 -0.64 -7.67
CA SER A 221 13.04 0.57 -7.58
C SER A 221 13.27 0.95 -6.12
N MET A 222 14.12 1.95 -5.89
CA MET A 222 14.50 2.39 -4.54
C MET A 222 14.28 3.89 -4.40
N ILE A 223 13.72 4.30 -3.26
CA ILE A 223 13.84 5.67 -2.77
C ILE A 223 15.16 5.77 -2.00
N THR A 224 16.03 6.68 -2.42
CA THR A 224 17.31 6.97 -1.77
C THR A 224 17.29 8.32 -1.06
N ALA A 225 18.17 8.49 -0.06
CA ALA A 225 18.30 9.73 0.71
C ALA A 225 18.84 10.92 -0.11
N GLY A 226 19.57 10.64 -1.19
CA GLY A 226 20.16 11.64 -2.07
C GLY A 226 20.14 11.19 -3.53
N PRO A 227 20.37 12.13 -4.48
CA PRO A 227 20.39 11.87 -5.92
C PRO A 227 21.73 11.25 -6.37
N ASP A 228 22.16 10.19 -5.68
CA ASP A 228 23.43 9.48 -5.93
C ASP A 228 23.24 7.99 -5.62
N VAL A 229 23.81 7.12 -6.46
CA VAL A 229 23.70 5.65 -6.34
C VAL A 229 24.30 5.08 -5.04
N LYS A 230 25.16 5.83 -4.35
CA LYS A 230 25.77 5.47 -3.06
C LYS A 230 24.97 5.99 -1.87
N SER A 231 23.90 6.75 -2.12
CA SER A 231 23.05 7.28 -1.06
C SER A 231 22.35 6.16 -0.29
N ALA A 232 22.03 6.42 0.98
CA ALA A 232 21.33 5.46 1.81
C ALA A 232 19.99 5.05 1.18
N HIS A 233 19.71 3.76 1.22
CA HIS A 233 18.42 3.19 0.85
C HIS A 233 17.37 3.53 1.92
N LEU A 234 16.24 4.12 1.51
CA LEU A 234 15.13 4.45 2.42
C LEU A 234 13.98 3.46 2.28
N LYS A 235 13.60 3.10 1.05
CA LYS A 235 12.46 2.22 0.78
C LYS A 235 12.57 1.56 -0.59
N SER A 236 12.14 0.31 -0.70
CA SER A 236 11.95 -0.37 -1.98
C SER A 236 10.51 -0.23 -2.46
N LEU A 237 10.29 -0.02 -3.75
CA LEU A 237 8.94 0.07 -4.33
C LEU A 237 8.82 -0.91 -5.50
N PRO A 238 7.76 -1.74 -5.55
CA PRO A 238 7.54 -2.66 -6.66
C PRO A 238 7.07 -1.93 -7.93
N PHE A 239 7.17 -2.61 -9.07
CA PHE A 239 6.49 -2.23 -10.29
C PHE A 239 5.01 -1.88 -10.03
N GLY A 240 4.52 -0.78 -10.61
CA GLY A 240 3.14 -0.32 -10.42
C GLY A 240 2.90 0.50 -9.15
N ALA A 241 3.86 0.58 -8.23
CA ALA A 241 3.74 1.46 -7.06
C ALA A 241 3.68 2.94 -7.48
N ARG A 242 2.84 3.72 -6.79
CA ARG A 242 2.61 5.14 -7.08
C ARG A 242 3.27 6.07 -6.06
N LEU A 243 3.77 7.20 -6.54
CA LEU A 243 4.40 8.25 -5.73
C LEU A 243 4.18 9.64 -6.34
N THR A 244 4.63 10.69 -5.66
CA THR A 244 4.60 12.05 -6.18
C THR A 244 6.01 12.50 -6.52
N VAL A 245 6.27 12.85 -7.77
CA VAL A 245 7.45 13.62 -8.18
C VAL A 245 7.23 15.08 -7.78
N THR A 246 8.13 15.63 -6.98
CA THR A 246 7.97 16.95 -6.33
C THR A 246 8.76 18.07 -7.01
N GLY A 247 9.56 17.76 -8.02
CA GLY A 247 10.41 18.75 -8.68
C GLY A 247 11.19 18.18 -9.88
N PRO A 248 12.05 19.00 -10.49
CA PRO A 248 12.84 18.59 -11.64
C PRO A 248 13.87 17.52 -11.28
N THR A 249 14.27 16.73 -12.29
CA THR A 249 15.33 15.72 -12.14
C THR A 249 16.68 16.39 -11.85
N ILE A 250 17.40 15.85 -10.87
CA ILE A 250 18.74 16.28 -10.44
C ILE A 250 19.68 15.08 -10.56
N SER A 251 20.77 15.21 -11.31
CA SER A 251 21.77 14.14 -11.49
C SER A 251 21.20 12.78 -11.94
N GLY A 252 20.12 12.79 -12.73
CA GLY A 252 19.44 11.57 -13.20
C GLY A 252 18.41 10.99 -12.22
N PHE A 253 18.16 11.65 -11.08
CA PHE A 253 17.16 11.25 -10.09
C PHE A 253 16.04 12.29 -9.97
N ALA A 254 14.80 11.82 -9.92
CA ALA A 254 13.65 12.65 -9.58
C ALA A 254 13.50 12.77 -8.05
N PRO A 255 13.33 13.98 -7.49
CA PRO A 255 12.91 14.14 -6.11
C PRO A 255 11.46 13.67 -5.96
N VAL A 256 11.20 12.88 -4.92
CA VAL A 256 9.91 12.24 -4.68
C VAL A 256 9.41 12.43 -3.26
N TYR A 257 8.10 12.37 -3.11
CA TYR A 257 7.40 12.16 -1.84
C TYR A 257 6.66 10.82 -1.90
N SER A 258 6.69 10.09 -0.79
CA SER A 258 5.91 8.89 -0.53
C SER A 258 5.74 8.74 1.00
N PHE A 259 5.48 7.53 1.47
CA PHE A 259 5.45 7.19 2.89
C PHE A 259 6.49 6.12 3.20
N ALA A 260 7.11 6.19 4.37
CA ALA A 260 7.89 5.10 4.92
C ALA A 260 6.97 3.95 5.36
N ASP A 261 7.55 2.77 5.67
CA ASP A 261 6.76 1.60 6.10
C ASP A 261 6.05 1.83 7.44
N ASP A 262 6.54 2.78 8.25
CA ASP A 262 5.89 3.26 9.46
C ASP A 262 4.85 4.36 9.19
N GLY A 263 4.49 4.59 7.93
CA GLY A 263 3.46 5.53 7.52
C GLY A 263 3.81 7.00 7.74
N MET A 264 5.07 7.32 8.05
CA MET A 264 5.55 8.70 8.12
C MET A 264 5.83 9.25 6.72
N PRO A 265 5.65 10.57 6.50
CA PRO A 265 6.07 11.22 5.27
C PRO A 265 7.54 10.92 4.94
N LEU A 266 7.79 10.51 3.71
CA LEU A 266 9.12 10.16 3.22
C LEU A 266 9.43 11.01 1.99
N THR A 267 10.50 11.80 2.07
CA THR A 267 11.07 12.48 0.91
C THR A 267 12.41 11.84 0.54
N GLY A 268 12.70 11.78 -0.75
CA GLY A 268 13.93 11.17 -1.25
C GLY A 268 14.03 11.29 -2.76
N TYR A 269 14.77 10.36 -3.36
CA TYR A 269 15.10 10.38 -4.77
C TYR A 269 14.91 9.01 -5.41
N VAL A 270 14.42 8.98 -6.65
CA VAL A 270 14.29 7.76 -7.47
C VAL A 270 14.95 8.01 -8.82
N ALA A 271 15.66 7.03 -9.37
CA ALA A 271 16.24 7.16 -10.71
C ALA A 271 15.14 7.48 -11.74
N ARG A 272 15.30 8.56 -12.52
CA ARG A 272 14.22 9.07 -13.39
C ARG A 272 13.72 8.05 -14.41
N HIS A 273 14.60 7.17 -14.91
CA HIS A 273 14.26 6.13 -15.87
C HIS A 273 13.53 4.93 -15.24
N HIS A 274 13.31 4.92 -13.92
CA HIS A 274 12.46 3.94 -13.22
C HIS A 274 11.02 4.44 -13.02
N LEU A 275 10.67 5.60 -13.61
CA LEU A 275 9.37 6.24 -13.43
C LEU A 275 8.67 6.47 -14.77
N PHE A 276 7.37 6.19 -14.80
CA PHE A 276 6.43 6.79 -15.73
C PHE A 276 5.69 7.92 -15.06
N ALA A 277 5.59 9.07 -15.73
CA ALA A 277 4.64 10.10 -15.35
C ALA A 277 3.27 9.73 -15.93
N ASP A 278 2.19 10.10 -15.24
CA ASP A 278 0.82 9.77 -15.69
C ASP A 278 0.50 10.36 -17.09
N ASP A 279 1.22 11.40 -17.53
CA ASP A 279 1.11 12.07 -18.82
C ASP A 279 2.16 11.64 -19.86
N ASP A 280 3.00 10.65 -19.57
CA ASP A 280 4.08 10.24 -20.46
C ASP A 280 3.52 9.43 -21.64
N ALA A 281 3.35 10.08 -22.80
CA ALA A 281 2.92 9.44 -24.05
C ALA A 281 3.91 8.37 -24.58
N ALA A 282 5.05 8.19 -23.91
CA ALA A 282 6.11 7.24 -24.25
C ALA A 282 5.94 5.85 -23.63
N TYR A 283 4.71 5.43 -23.27
CA TYR A 283 4.45 4.03 -22.94
C TYR A 283 4.99 3.12 -24.05
N ASN A 284 5.87 2.17 -23.71
CA ASN A 284 6.19 1.11 -24.65
C ASN A 284 4.87 0.39 -24.97
N LYS A 285 4.39 0.50 -26.22
CA LYS A 285 3.14 -0.11 -26.65
C LYS A 285 3.23 -1.63 -26.72
N ASP A 286 4.44 -2.18 -26.75
CA ASP A 286 4.66 -3.61 -26.60
C ASP A 286 4.58 -3.99 -25.12
N TRP A 287 3.34 -4.22 -24.65
CA TRP A 287 3.07 -4.56 -23.27
C TRP A 287 3.69 -5.90 -22.85
N VAL A 288 4.01 -6.78 -23.80
CA VAL A 288 4.67 -8.08 -23.54
C VAL A 288 6.08 -7.89 -22.99
N SER A 289 6.78 -6.82 -23.39
CA SER A 289 8.10 -6.50 -22.84
C SER A 289 8.07 -6.22 -21.34
N TRP A 290 6.94 -5.72 -20.81
CA TRP A 290 6.75 -5.57 -19.37
C TRP A 290 6.63 -6.91 -18.67
N ALA A 291 5.95 -7.88 -19.28
CA ALA A 291 5.87 -9.23 -18.74
C ALA A 291 7.24 -9.93 -18.74
N GLU A 292 8.03 -9.73 -19.79
CA GLU A 292 9.40 -10.27 -19.92
C GLU A 292 10.34 -9.73 -18.83
N ALA A 293 10.11 -8.50 -18.34
CA ALA A 293 10.88 -7.93 -17.22
C ALA A 293 10.68 -8.70 -15.90
N PHE A 294 9.64 -9.54 -15.79
CA PHE A 294 9.39 -10.39 -14.63
C PHE A 294 9.95 -11.81 -14.75
N ILE A 295 10.59 -12.20 -15.87
CA ILE A 295 11.17 -13.55 -16.02
C ILE A 295 12.08 -13.88 -14.83
N GLY A 296 11.83 -15.03 -14.20
CA GLY A 296 12.53 -15.48 -13.00
C GLY A 296 11.91 -15.04 -11.67
N ALA A 297 10.93 -14.12 -11.67
CA ALA A 297 10.16 -13.81 -10.47
C ALA A 297 9.41 -15.07 -9.99
N PRO A 298 9.38 -15.38 -8.68
CA PRO A 298 8.78 -16.61 -8.19
C PRO A 298 7.26 -16.61 -8.37
N TYR A 299 6.68 -17.79 -8.56
CA TYR A 299 5.23 -17.94 -8.56
C TYR A 299 4.69 -17.84 -7.14
N LYS A 300 3.72 -16.96 -6.92
CA LYS A 300 3.00 -16.80 -5.64
C LYS A 300 1.52 -16.59 -5.90
N TRP A 301 0.69 -17.50 -5.40
CA TRP A 301 -0.77 -17.35 -5.41
C TRP A 301 -1.19 -16.03 -4.75
N GLY A 302 -1.99 -15.22 -5.45
CA GLY A 302 -2.42 -13.90 -5.00
C GLY A 302 -1.35 -12.81 -5.09
N GLY A 303 -0.11 -13.13 -5.45
CA GLY A 303 0.98 -12.16 -5.52
C GLY A 303 0.85 -11.18 -6.69
N ARG A 304 1.31 -9.93 -6.51
CA ARG A 304 1.36 -8.88 -7.55
C ARG A 304 2.71 -8.14 -7.62
N THR A 305 3.80 -8.77 -7.20
CA THR A 305 5.12 -8.12 -7.20
C THR A 305 6.19 -9.01 -7.80
N ALA A 306 7.32 -8.44 -8.20
CA ALA A 306 8.46 -9.25 -8.68
C ALA A 306 9.08 -10.13 -7.58
N SER A 307 8.73 -9.93 -6.30
CA SER A 307 9.07 -10.87 -5.20
C SER A 307 8.13 -12.08 -5.13
N GLY A 308 7.08 -12.11 -5.94
CA GLY A 308 6.11 -13.19 -6.04
C GLY A 308 4.84 -12.71 -6.74
N LEU A 309 4.49 -13.32 -7.88
CA LEU A 309 3.24 -13.05 -8.58
C LEU A 309 2.60 -14.30 -9.17
N ASP A 310 1.29 -14.22 -9.45
CA ASP A 310 0.56 -15.26 -10.16
C ASP A 310 0.28 -14.90 -11.63
N CYS A 311 -0.38 -15.82 -12.32
CA CYS A 311 -0.59 -15.77 -13.77
C CYS A 311 -1.40 -14.55 -14.20
N SER A 312 -2.50 -14.22 -13.52
CA SER A 312 -3.34 -13.07 -13.88
C SER A 312 -2.76 -11.74 -13.42
N ALA A 313 -1.96 -11.71 -12.35
CA ALA A 313 -1.20 -10.52 -11.95
C ALA A 313 -0.17 -10.13 -13.02
N LEU A 314 0.50 -11.10 -13.66
CA LEU A 314 1.44 -10.82 -14.76
C LEU A 314 0.74 -10.07 -15.91
N ILE A 315 -0.47 -10.49 -16.28
CA ILE A 315 -1.27 -9.81 -17.31
C ILE A 315 -1.69 -8.42 -16.84
N GLN A 316 -2.23 -8.32 -15.62
CA GLN A 316 -2.75 -7.07 -15.07
C GLN A 316 -1.66 -5.98 -15.00
N LEU A 317 -0.50 -6.31 -14.45
CA LEU A 317 0.61 -5.37 -14.29
C LEU A 317 1.14 -4.93 -15.65
N SER A 318 1.36 -5.88 -16.57
CA SER A 318 1.94 -5.60 -17.88
C SER A 318 1.03 -4.72 -18.75
N LEU A 319 -0.29 -4.97 -18.73
CA LEU A 319 -1.26 -4.14 -19.45
C LEU A 319 -1.45 -2.77 -18.80
N SER A 320 -1.42 -2.69 -17.46
CA SER A 320 -1.55 -1.41 -16.75
C SER A 320 -0.42 -0.44 -17.08
N ALA A 321 0.77 -0.97 -17.37
CA ALA A 321 1.93 -0.20 -17.81
C ALA A 321 1.75 0.45 -19.20
N CYS A 322 0.70 0.08 -19.93
CA CYS A 322 0.30 0.68 -21.20
C CYS A 322 -1.06 1.41 -21.09
N GLY A 323 -1.57 1.65 -19.87
CA GLY A 323 -2.86 2.29 -19.62
C GLY A 323 -4.08 1.39 -19.85
N ILE A 324 -3.89 0.08 -20.06
CA ILE A 324 -4.98 -0.87 -20.27
C ILE A 324 -5.30 -1.54 -18.93
N HIS A 325 -6.44 -1.20 -18.35
CA HIS A 325 -6.89 -1.76 -17.08
C HIS A 325 -7.76 -2.99 -17.28
N VAL A 326 -7.41 -4.07 -16.59
CA VAL A 326 -8.17 -5.33 -16.59
C VAL A 326 -8.42 -5.79 -15.15
N PRO A 327 -9.48 -6.57 -14.89
CA PRO A 327 -9.72 -7.18 -13.59
C PRO A 327 -8.53 -8.02 -13.10
N ARG A 328 -8.51 -8.35 -11.80
CA ARG A 328 -7.44 -9.14 -11.17
C ARG A 328 -7.41 -10.61 -11.56
N ASP A 329 -8.57 -11.22 -11.74
CA ASP A 329 -8.72 -12.68 -11.87
C ASP A 329 -8.91 -13.11 -13.32
N THR A 330 -8.42 -14.31 -13.66
CA THR A 330 -8.45 -14.86 -15.03
C THR A 330 -9.85 -14.89 -15.65
N GLY A 331 -10.87 -15.28 -14.87
CA GLY A 331 -12.27 -15.33 -15.33
C GLY A 331 -12.80 -13.96 -15.77
N PRO A 332 -12.85 -12.96 -14.87
CA PRO A 332 -13.19 -11.58 -15.20
C PRO A 332 -12.29 -10.94 -16.27
N GLN A 333 -10.98 -11.22 -16.29
CA GLN A 333 -10.07 -10.76 -17.35
C GLN A 333 -10.52 -11.29 -18.72
N ARG A 334 -10.74 -12.61 -18.82
CA ARG A 334 -11.24 -13.25 -20.04
C ARG A 334 -12.56 -12.62 -20.49
N GLN A 335 -13.52 -12.45 -19.58
CA GLN A 335 -14.81 -11.84 -19.91
C GLN A 335 -14.67 -10.39 -20.40
N THR A 336 -13.79 -9.61 -19.78
CA THR A 336 -13.57 -8.21 -20.14
C THR A 336 -12.90 -8.08 -21.51
N LEU A 337 -11.90 -8.92 -21.78
CA LEU A 337 -11.07 -8.86 -22.98
C LEU A 337 -11.72 -9.58 -24.17
N ALA A 338 -12.53 -10.61 -23.93
CA ALA A 338 -13.27 -11.27 -24.98
C ALA A 338 -14.38 -10.36 -25.49
N SER A 339 -14.17 -9.72 -26.64
CA SER A 339 -15.27 -9.16 -27.43
C SER A 339 -16.24 -10.28 -27.82
N ASP A 340 -17.54 -9.97 -27.91
CA ASP A 340 -18.56 -10.91 -28.38
C ASP A 340 -18.09 -11.67 -29.63
N GLY A 341 -18.01 -13.01 -29.55
CA GLY A 341 -17.73 -13.87 -30.71
C GLY A 341 -16.29 -14.33 -30.92
N LEU A 342 -15.39 -14.25 -29.93
CA LEU A 342 -14.10 -14.96 -30.02
C LEU A 342 -14.36 -16.47 -30.11
N ALA A 343 -14.13 -17.02 -31.30
CA ALA A 343 -14.32 -18.43 -31.59
C ALA A 343 -13.33 -19.28 -30.77
N CYS A 344 -13.85 -20.31 -30.11
CA CYS A 344 -13.08 -21.37 -29.45
C CYS A 344 -12.33 -22.28 -30.46
N ASP A 345 -12.29 -21.92 -31.74
CA ASP A 345 -12.11 -22.84 -32.86
C ASP A 345 -11.00 -22.45 -33.85
N HIS A 346 -10.22 -21.42 -33.56
CA HIS A 346 -8.96 -21.23 -34.28
C HIS A 346 -7.92 -22.11 -33.63
N ALA A 347 -7.59 -23.20 -34.33
CA ALA A 347 -6.46 -24.07 -34.05
C ALA A 347 -5.30 -23.21 -33.55
N PHE A 348 -4.78 -23.56 -32.37
CA PHE A 348 -3.73 -22.86 -31.63
C PHE A 348 -2.39 -22.76 -32.38
N GLU A 349 -2.38 -22.94 -33.69
CA GLU A 349 -1.22 -23.04 -34.57
C GLU A 349 -0.61 -21.68 -34.91
N ASN A 350 -1.38 -20.58 -34.82
CA ASN A 350 -0.93 -19.25 -35.26
C ASN A 350 -1.00 -18.17 -34.15
N CYS A 351 -0.32 -18.39 -33.03
CA CYS A 351 -0.18 -17.32 -32.03
C CYS A 351 0.79 -16.23 -32.51
N SER A 352 0.58 -15.02 -32.01
CA SER A 352 1.38 -13.83 -32.23
C SER A 352 1.72 -13.19 -30.88
N ARG A 353 2.79 -12.41 -30.87
CA ARG A 353 3.23 -11.66 -29.69
C ARG A 353 2.08 -10.82 -29.12
N GLY A 354 1.77 -11.03 -27.85
CA GLY A 354 0.71 -10.32 -27.13
C GLY A 354 -0.67 -10.96 -27.21
N ASP A 355 -0.80 -12.13 -27.83
CA ASP A 355 -2.01 -12.91 -27.69
C ASP A 355 -2.07 -13.54 -26.29
N LEU A 356 -3.29 -13.79 -25.80
CA LEU A 356 -3.51 -14.48 -24.53
C LEU A 356 -4.15 -15.84 -24.75
N ILE A 357 -3.70 -16.83 -23.98
CA ILE A 357 -4.32 -18.16 -23.90
C ILE A 357 -4.85 -18.34 -22.47
N TYR A 358 -6.13 -18.65 -22.33
CA TYR A 358 -6.79 -18.90 -21.05
C TYR A 358 -7.16 -20.37 -20.89
N TRP A 359 -6.94 -20.91 -19.71
CA TRP A 359 -7.50 -22.18 -19.22
C TRP A 359 -8.44 -21.90 -18.04
N ASP A 360 -9.06 -22.94 -17.49
CA ASP A 360 -9.74 -22.81 -16.21
C ASP A 360 -8.71 -22.48 -15.12
N GLY A 361 -8.81 -21.30 -14.52
CA GLY A 361 -7.90 -20.83 -13.47
C GLY A 361 -6.47 -20.46 -13.90
N HIS A 362 -6.14 -20.41 -15.19
CA HIS A 362 -4.77 -20.06 -15.65
C HIS A 362 -4.76 -19.21 -16.93
N VAL A 363 -3.70 -18.44 -17.12
CA VAL A 363 -3.50 -17.59 -18.31
C VAL A 363 -2.02 -17.53 -18.69
N ALA A 364 -1.75 -17.39 -19.99
CA ALA A 364 -0.41 -17.15 -20.54
C ALA A 364 -0.43 -16.12 -21.66
N ILE A 365 0.73 -15.53 -21.93
CA ILE A 365 0.96 -14.58 -23.02
C ILE A 365 1.79 -15.27 -24.08
N CYS A 366 1.39 -15.20 -25.35
CA CYS A 366 2.23 -15.62 -26.46
C CYS A 366 3.31 -14.58 -26.68
N VAL A 367 4.59 -14.97 -26.64
CA VAL A 367 5.72 -14.06 -26.91
C VAL A 367 6.11 -14.06 -28.38
N ASP A 368 5.81 -15.15 -29.09
CA ASP A 368 6.00 -15.36 -30.53
C ASP A 368 5.04 -16.49 -31.03
N GLU A 369 5.38 -17.10 -32.16
CA GLU A 369 4.58 -18.17 -32.80
C GLU A 369 4.58 -19.50 -32.04
N ASP A 370 5.61 -19.78 -31.24
CA ASP A 370 5.85 -21.10 -30.65
C ASP A 370 5.99 -21.07 -29.12
N ALA A 371 6.21 -19.91 -28.51
CA ALA A 371 6.47 -19.78 -27.08
C ALA A 371 5.44 -18.93 -26.34
N ILE A 372 5.23 -19.30 -25.08
CA ILE A 372 4.42 -18.53 -24.12
C ILE A 372 5.29 -18.10 -22.93
N ILE A 373 4.92 -16.98 -22.32
CA ILE A 373 5.38 -16.56 -20.99
C ILE A 373 4.20 -16.59 -20.01
N HIS A 374 4.44 -17.11 -18.80
CA HIS A 374 3.47 -17.10 -17.72
C HIS A 374 4.11 -17.29 -16.34
N ALA A 375 3.46 -16.78 -15.29
CA ALA A 375 3.77 -17.17 -13.91
C ALA A 375 3.09 -18.51 -13.61
N ASN A 376 3.85 -19.55 -13.24
CA ASN A 376 3.28 -20.88 -13.10
C ASN A 376 3.93 -21.72 -11.98
N ALA A 377 3.14 -22.64 -11.42
CA ALA A 377 3.57 -23.52 -10.34
C ALA A 377 4.48 -24.68 -10.79
N TYR A 378 4.60 -24.96 -12.10
CA TYR A 378 5.49 -26.01 -12.60
C TYR A 378 6.95 -25.57 -12.56
N HIS A 379 7.23 -24.36 -13.04
CA HIS A 379 8.54 -23.71 -12.96
C HIS A 379 8.77 -22.98 -11.64
N HIS A 380 7.75 -22.87 -10.79
CA HIS A 380 7.72 -22.03 -9.59
C HIS A 380 8.16 -20.57 -9.86
N SER A 381 7.92 -20.06 -11.07
CA SER A 381 8.40 -18.76 -11.53
C SER A 381 7.62 -18.26 -12.75
N VAL A 382 7.86 -17.00 -13.11
CA VAL A 382 7.60 -16.47 -14.45
C VAL A 382 8.63 -17.06 -15.39
N ALA A 383 8.17 -17.85 -16.36
CA ALA A 383 9.04 -18.54 -17.30
C ALA A 383 8.47 -18.49 -18.72
N THR A 384 9.37 -18.57 -19.69
CA THR A 384 9.04 -18.80 -21.10
C THR A 384 9.24 -20.27 -21.43
N GLU A 385 8.30 -20.88 -22.14
CA GLU A 385 8.39 -22.29 -22.58
C GLU A 385 7.66 -22.52 -23.90
N PRO A 386 7.92 -23.64 -24.61
CA PRO A 386 7.18 -23.98 -25.83
C PRO A 386 5.68 -24.15 -25.56
N ARG A 387 4.85 -23.42 -26.30
CA ARG A 387 3.39 -23.39 -26.16
C ARG A 387 2.78 -24.78 -26.21
N ASN A 388 3.14 -25.57 -27.22
CA ASN A 388 2.53 -26.88 -27.45
C ASN A 388 2.87 -27.86 -26.33
N GLU A 389 4.10 -27.83 -25.82
CA GLU A 389 4.51 -28.63 -24.67
C GLU A 389 3.74 -28.19 -23.40
N ALA A 390 3.59 -26.88 -23.20
CA ALA A 390 2.81 -26.35 -22.08
C ALA A 390 1.34 -26.76 -22.14
N ILE A 391 0.70 -26.68 -23.32
CA ILE A 391 -0.69 -27.11 -23.52
C ILE A 391 -0.87 -28.59 -23.16
N GLU A 392 0.02 -29.46 -23.65
CA GLU A 392 -0.02 -30.89 -23.33
C GLU A 392 0.20 -31.15 -21.84
N ARG A 393 1.15 -30.44 -21.23
CA ARG A 393 1.47 -30.56 -19.79
C ARG A 393 0.35 -30.05 -18.88
N ILE A 394 -0.35 -28.99 -19.26
CA ILE A 394 -1.44 -28.36 -18.47
C ILE A 394 -2.76 -29.13 -18.62
N ARG A 395 -2.96 -29.84 -19.74
CA ARG A 395 -4.21 -30.54 -20.07
C ARG A 395 -4.76 -31.43 -18.92
N PRO A 396 -3.95 -32.23 -18.20
CA PRO A 396 -4.46 -33.07 -17.13
C PRO A 396 -5.04 -32.30 -15.94
N SER A 397 -4.55 -31.08 -15.66
CA SER A 397 -4.97 -30.28 -14.51
C SER A 397 -6.03 -29.23 -14.83
N ALA A 398 -5.99 -28.60 -16.00
CA ALA A 398 -6.87 -27.47 -16.36
C ALA A 398 -7.63 -27.65 -17.68
N GLY A 399 -7.55 -28.85 -18.29
CA GLY A 399 -8.20 -29.14 -19.56
C GLY A 399 -7.55 -28.48 -20.78
N LEU A 400 -8.26 -28.49 -21.91
CA LEU A 400 -7.85 -27.74 -23.10
C LEU A 400 -8.05 -26.23 -22.86
N PRO A 401 -7.29 -25.36 -23.56
CA PRO A 401 -7.51 -23.93 -23.44
C PRO A 401 -8.96 -23.55 -23.77
N LEU A 402 -9.53 -22.67 -22.95
CA LEU A 402 -10.92 -22.24 -23.01
C LEU A 402 -11.13 -21.03 -23.91
N ALA A 403 -10.11 -20.18 -24.05
CA ALA A 403 -10.18 -19.00 -24.89
C ALA A 403 -8.81 -18.57 -25.38
N TYR A 404 -8.81 -17.94 -26.55
CA TYR A 404 -7.66 -17.28 -27.15
C TYR A 404 -8.06 -15.85 -27.49
N ILE A 405 -7.26 -14.87 -27.06
CA ILE A 405 -7.54 -13.44 -27.24
C ILE A 405 -6.40 -12.82 -28.06
N PRO A 406 -6.66 -12.40 -29.32
CA PRO A 406 -5.64 -11.75 -30.13
C PRO A 406 -5.18 -10.41 -29.55
N ALA A 407 -3.90 -10.09 -29.69
CA ALA A 407 -3.31 -8.82 -29.25
C ALA A 407 -4.08 -7.60 -29.80
N ALA A 408 -4.54 -7.68 -31.05
CA ALA A 408 -5.32 -6.64 -31.71
C ALA A 408 -6.68 -6.36 -31.06
N ALA A 409 -7.24 -7.30 -30.28
CA ALA A 409 -8.46 -7.10 -29.50
C ALA A 409 -8.19 -6.36 -28.18
N ILE A 410 -6.95 -6.42 -27.69
CA ILE A 410 -6.51 -5.78 -26.45
C ILE A 410 -6.13 -4.32 -26.70
N THR A 411 -5.34 -4.04 -27.75
CA THR A 411 -4.79 -2.70 -28.04
C THR A 411 -5.78 -1.69 -28.64
N LYS A 412 -7.01 -2.10 -28.96
CA LYS A 412 -8.06 -1.22 -29.51
C LYS A 412 -8.84 -0.45 -28.44
N ARG A 413 -8.50 -0.63 -27.17
CA ARG A 413 -9.24 -0.12 -26.01
C ARG A 413 -8.61 1.14 -25.43
#